data_AF-A0A1W9ZG18-F1
#
_entry.id   AF-A0A1W9ZG18-F1
#
_cell.length_a   1.000
_cell.length_b   1.000
_cell.length_c   1.000
_cell.angle_alpha   90.00
_cell.angle_beta   90.00
_cell.angle_gamma   90.00
#
_symmetry.space_group_name_H-M   'P 1'
#
loop_
_entity.id
_entity.type
_entity.pdbx_description
1 polymer ?
#
loop_
_entity_poly.entity_id
_entity_poly.type
_entity_poly.pdbx_seq_one_letter_code
_entity_poly.pdbx_strand_id
1 'polypeptide(L)'
;MSIDQDRIDQDDAYWLRMMGTRWSQPELSAGDVAELLDIGDPADLPRRAPRLPSPQREPGGAQRWSHATIYNYILLHQPELRDRVPRLYPFTAALAPAAFLFGQVVDGMAVHAWQPGDGRGPIAVAYAGHEQHENELYPLAAPLLARLPWATAVYLPEMSTHRANDGGSAPYVAVADRHHRVATCGWFEVAGLLRVDLPWWPPALRNVDAIAAWQPGAPVQRIRARVGDGPDPRRLAALVTTDTTEYVSSLVGRAIEYLNRDAASGCIGDQDRQQIPARPGLLHAAVADVDLSRPAVQITKAEVAVLLHQVCDDPAIAEDMLKLLVGHSPISDVLAIPIASNPLAQEWITRLEPADGRELGFWRARANRAAAADMMTYRDPFNPHCWVMASRDTIYSTVGRSVPATGQLTELFYERDGGMFRDSRGAVWPLPATGFGVTDTGPSGGRAGKQTLVQILTNLILDASGDITRYEVPYSPTSPLAQLVAGTKPPLVIRPGDPVLAIENWGRH
;
A
#
# COMPACT_ATOMS: atom_id res chain seq x y z
N MET A 1 43.87 -6.78 30.01
CA MET A 1 42.70 -7.60 30.36
C MET A 1 41.47 -6.79 30.80
N SER A 2 41.55 -5.49 31.12
CA SER A 2 40.40 -4.71 31.62
C SER A 2 39.51 -4.09 30.53
N ILE A 3 40.06 -3.72 29.37
CA ILE A 3 39.33 -2.92 28.36
C ILE A 3 38.43 -3.79 27.46
N ASP A 4 38.85 -5.02 27.14
CA ASP A 4 38.06 -5.93 26.29
C ASP A 4 36.85 -6.51 27.02
N GLN A 5 36.96 -6.77 28.32
CA GLN A 5 35.85 -7.28 29.13
C GLN A 5 34.79 -6.19 29.35
N ASP A 6 35.21 -4.96 29.69
CA ASP A 6 34.30 -3.81 29.84
C ASP A 6 33.53 -3.53 28.53
N ARG A 7 34.16 -3.73 27.37
CA ARG A 7 33.51 -3.58 26.06
C ARG A 7 32.51 -4.70 25.77
N ILE A 8 32.88 -5.95 26.06
CA ILE A 8 31.97 -7.11 25.92
C ILE A 8 30.74 -6.94 26.82
N ASP A 9 30.93 -6.52 28.07
CA ASP A 9 29.86 -6.33 29.03
C ASP A 9 28.91 -5.18 28.63
N GLN A 10 29.43 -4.12 28.00
CA GLN A 10 28.65 -3.02 27.43
C GLN A 10 27.84 -3.43 26.19
N ASP A 11 28.45 -4.21 25.29
CA ASP A 11 27.78 -4.74 24.11
C ASP A 11 26.64 -5.69 24.50
N ASP A 12 26.86 -6.56 25.49
CA ASP A 12 25.83 -7.48 25.96
C ASP A 12 24.67 -6.76 26.66
N ALA A 13 24.97 -5.73 27.45
CA ALA A 13 23.96 -4.88 28.07
C ALA A 13 23.10 -4.14 27.02
N TYR A 14 23.70 -3.72 25.91
CA TYR A 14 22.97 -3.09 24.81
C TYR A 14 21.92 -4.02 24.22
N TRP A 15 22.30 -5.24 23.83
CA TRP A 15 21.38 -6.19 23.22
C TRP A 15 20.27 -6.61 24.16
N LEU A 16 20.58 -6.88 25.43
CA LEU A 16 19.57 -7.22 26.44
C LEU A 16 18.54 -6.09 26.60
N ARG A 17 19.00 -4.83 26.62
CA ARG A 17 18.10 -3.66 26.64
C ARG A 17 17.24 -3.59 25.38
N MET A 18 17.82 -3.85 24.21
CA MET A 18 17.11 -3.76 22.93
C MET A 18 16.09 -4.88 22.73
N MET A 19 16.35 -6.10 23.22
CA MET A 19 15.39 -7.20 23.24
C MET A 19 14.20 -6.94 24.19
N GLY A 20 14.40 -6.07 25.18
CA GLY A 20 13.35 -5.67 26.12
C GLY A 20 13.03 -6.75 27.15
N THR A 21 11.83 -6.66 27.73
CA THR A 21 11.45 -7.43 28.92
C THR A 21 10.60 -8.66 28.62
N ARG A 22 10.37 -9.02 27.35
CA ARG A 22 9.46 -10.11 26.93
C ARG A 22 9.71 -11.41 27.69
N TRP A 23 10.97 -11.76 27.88
CA TRP A 23 11.34 -13.01 28.53
C TRP A 23 11.42 -12.89 30.06
N SER A 24 11.66 -11.68 30.58
CA SER A 24 11.93 -11.45 32.00
C SER A 24 10.70 -11.04 32.81
N GLN A 25 9.58 -10.70 32.17
CA GLN A 25 8.34 -10.37 32.87
C GLN A 25 7.74 -11.62 33.54
N PRO A 26 7.39 -11.54 34.84
CA PRO A 26 6.82 -12.67 35.57
C PRO A 26 5.34 -12.85 35.23
N GLU A 27 5.04 -13.52 34.11
CA GLU A 27 3.66 -13.67 33.61
C GLU A 27 3.08 -15.07 33.84
N LEU A 28 3.91 -16.08 34.05
CA LEU A 28 3.50 -17.48 34.09
C LEU A 28 2.97 -17.89 35.47
N SER A 29 1.76 -18.42 35.50
CA SER A 29 1.17 -19.05 36.68
C SER A 29 1.74 -20.46 36.90
N ALA A 30 1.48 -21.06 38.07
CA ALA A 30 1.86 -22.46 38.33
C ALA A 30 1.24 -23.43 37.31
N GLY A 31 0.03 -23.13 36.80
CA GLY A 31 -0.61 -23.90 35.74
C GLY A 31 0.20 -23.89 34.44
N ASP A 32 0.57 -22.70 33.98
CA ASP A 32 1.34 -22.52 32.74
C ASP A 32 2.71 -23.18 32.82
N VAL A 33 3.37 -23.08 33.99
CA VAL A 33 4.66 -23.74 34.24
C VAL A 33 4.53 -25.27 34.23
N ALA A 34 3.48 -25.80 34.85
CA ALA A 34 3.23 -27.24 34.84
C ALA A 34 2.99 -27.77 33.42
N GLU A 35 2.24 -27.03 32.59
CA GLU A 35 2.04 -27.35 31.18
C GLU A 35 3.37 -27.33 30.38
N LEU A 36 4.19 -26.29 30.55
CA LEU A 36 5.49 -26.20 29.87
C LEU A 36 6.46 -27.33 30.25
N LEU A 37 6.37 -27.85 31.47
CA LEU A 37 7.22 -28.92 32.00
C LEU A 37 6.61 -30.31 31.88
N ASP A 38 5.45 -30.45 31.19
CA ASP A 38 4.71 -31.73 31.05
C ASP A 38 4.37 -32.38 32.42
N ILE A 39 3.95 -31.54 33.36
CA ILE A 39 3.50 -31.92 34.70
C ILE A 39 1.99 -31.73 34.76
N GLY A 40 1.25 -32.84 34.90
CA GLY A 40 -0.21 -32.82 34.85
C GLY A 40 -0.89 -32.03 35.98
N ASP A 41 -0.34 -32.04 37.20
CA ASP A 41 -0.87 -31.28 38.34
C ASP A 41 0.15 -30.21 38.80
N PRO A 42 -0.19 -28.91 38.79
CA PRO A 42 0.68 -27.84 39.29
C PRO A 42 1.16 -28.04 40.74
N ALA A 43 0.40 -28.74 41.58
CA ALA A 43 0.81 -29.06 42.96
C ALA A 43 2.06 -29.96 43.02
N ASP A 44 2.35 -30.71 41.95
CA ASP A 44 3.51 -31.59 41.84
C ASP A 44 4.81 -30.87 41.45
N LEU A 45 4.76 -29.57 41.10
CA LEU A 45 5.95 -28.81 40.67
C LEU A 45 7.14 -28.91 41.65
N PRO A 46 6.99 -28.75 42.98
CA PRO A 46 8.11 -28.85 43.91
C PRO A 46 8.75 -30.25 43.93
N ARG A 47 7.96 -31.30 43.63
CA ARG A 47 8.38 -32.69 43.65
C ARG A 47 9.03 -33.11 42.34
N ARG A 48 8.45 -32.71 41.21
CA ARG A 48 8.88 -33.11 39.86
C ARG A 48 9.88 -32.15 39.20
N ALA A 49 9.99 -30.91 39.70
CA ALA A 49 10.96 -29.92 39.26
C ALA A 49 11.76 -29.33 40.44
N PRO A 50 12.52 -30.14 41.20
CA PRO A 50 13.13 -29.73 42.47
C PRO A 50 14.22 -28.66 42.36
N ARG A 51 14.70 -28.37 41.15
CA ARG A 51 15.69 -27.31 40.86
C ARG A 51 15.07 -26.07 40.22
N LEU A 52 13.74 -26.03 40.09
CA LEU A 52 13.05 -24.88 39.53
C LEU A 52 13.18 -23.69 40.50
N PRO A 53 13.68 -22.52 40.05
CA PRO A 53 13.74 -21.34 40.90
C PRO A 53 12.37 -20.95 41.43
N SER A 54 12.31 -20.38 42.64
CA SER A 54 11.06 -19.92 43.23
C SER A 54 10.43 -18.78 42.40
N PRO A 55 9.09 -18.71 42.35
CA PRO A 55 8.39 -17.64 41.63
C PRO A 55 8.64 -16.28 42.28
N GLN A 56 8.56 -15.22 41.47
CA GLN A 56 8.56 -13.85 41.97
C GLN A 56 7.20 -13.51 42.59
N ARG A 57 7.21 -12.72 43.66
CA ARG A 57 6.00 -12.22 44.31
C ARG A 57 5.62 -10.87 43.72
N GLU A 58 4.45 -10.80 43.09
CA GLU A 58 3.90 -9.55 42.58
C GLU A 58 3.22 -8.73 43.71
N PRO A 59 3.11 -7.39 43.54
CA PRO A 59 2.26 -6.57 44.39
C PRO A 59 0.80 -7.06 44.30
N GLY A 60 0.32 -7.71 45.36
CA GLY A 60 -0.97 -8.42 45.38
C GLY A 60 -0.88 -9.89 45.81
N GLY A 61 0.32 -10.42 46.00
CA GLY A 61 0.56 -11.75 46.58
C GLY A 61 0.53 -12.91 45.59
N ALA A 62 0.24 -12.65 44.31
CA ALA A 62 0.37 -13.64 43.25
C ALA A 62 1.85 -14.05 43.07
N GLN A 63 2.06 -15.34 42.82
CA GLN A 63 3.38 -15.93 42.56
C GLN A 63 3.46 -16.29 41.09
N ARG A 64 4.38 -15.66 40.36
CA ARG A 64 4.55 -15.88 38.92
C ARG A 64 6.01 -16.12 38.54
N TRP A 65 6.22 -16.89 37.49
CA TRP A 65 7.54 -17.09 36.88
C TRP A 65 7.67 -16.28 35.60
N SER A 66 8.91 -15.92 35.26
CA SER A 66 9.22 -15.39 33.93
C SER A 66 9.47 -16.52 32.95
N HIS A 67 9.20 -16.30 31.67
CA HIS A 67 9.56 -17.24 30.61
C HIS A 67 11.05 -17.59 30.63
N ALA A 68 11.94 -16.60 30.86
CA ALA A 68 13.37 -16.80 30.97
C ALA A 68 13.75 -17.77 32.10
N THR A 69 13.08 -17.69 33.25
CA THR A 69 13.29 -18.61 34.37
C THR A 69 12.98 -20.05 33.97
N ILE A 70 11.84 -20.27 33.32
CA ILE A 70 11.39 -21.61 32.93
C ILE A 70 12.23 -22.17 31.78
N TYR A 71 12.52 -21.36 30.76
CA TYR A 71 13.33 -21.78 29.63
C TYR A 71 14.76 -22.11 30.03
N ASN A 72 15.39 -21.33 30.90
CA ASN A 72 16.72 -21.67 31.43
C ASN A 72 16.67 -22.99 32.21
N TYR A 73 15.62 -23.23 32.99
CA TYR A 73 15.44 -24.50 33.69
C TYR A 73 15.34 -25.68 32.71
N ILE A 74 14.48 -25.58 31.69
CA ILE A 74 14.34 -26.62 30.65
C ILE A 74 15.70 -26.90 29.99
N LEU A 75 16.37 -25.83 29.56
CA LEU A 75 17.64 -25.91 28.84
C LEU A 75 18.79 -26.53 29.66
N LEU A 76 18.80 -26.33 30.99
CA LEU A 76 19.86 -26.83 31.88
C LEU A 76 19.53 -28.19 32.53
N HIS A 77 18.26 -28.52 32.71
CA HIS A 77 17.84 -29.63 33.56
C HIS A 77 16.86 -30.61 32.91
N GLN A 78 16.21 -30.23 31.80
CA GLN A 78 15.28 -31.10 31.07
C GLN A 78 15.48 -30.94 29.55
N PRO A 79 16.67 -31.31 29.02
CA PRO A 79 16.99 -31.13 27.60
C PRO A 79 16.01 -31.86 26.66
N GLU A 80 15.29 -32.88 27.13
CA GLU A 80 14.21 -33.55 26.41
C GLU A 80 13.02 -32.63 26.09
N LEU A 81 12.84 -31.53 26.83
CA LEU A 81 11.82 -30.52 26.58
C LEU A 81 12.34 -29.30 25.82
N ARG A 82 13.56 -29.35 25.25
CA ARG A 82 14.18 -28.21 24.54
C ARG A 82 13.31 -27.63 23.41
N ASP A 83 12.49 -28.47 22.78
CA ASP A 83 11.55 -28.07 21.72
C ASP A 83 10.39 -27.19 22.23
N ARG A 84 10.19 -27.09 23.56
CA ARG A 84 9.23 -26.16 24.19
C ARG A 84 9.79 -24.75 24.33
N VAL A 85 11.09 -24.57 24.11
CA VAL A 85 11.76 -23.26 24.22
C VAL A 85 11.76 -22.62 22.84
N PRO A 86 11.11 -21.45 22.64
CA PRO A 86 11.10 -20.78 21.35
C PRO A 86 12.50 -20.55 20.80
N ARG A 87 12.69 -20.69 19.49
CA ARG A 87 13.98 -20.49 18.83
C ARG A 87 14.54 -19.09 19.05
N LEU A 88 13.66 -18.10 19.19
CA LEU A 88 13.99 -16.69 19.46
C LEU A 88 14.61 -16.48 20.86
N TYR A 89 14.38 -17.38 21.81
CA TYR A 89 14.94 -17.26 23.15
C TYR A 89 16.45 -17.55 23.17
N PRO A 90 17.29 -16.60 23.63
CA PRO A 90 18.73 -16.79 23.71
C PRO A 90 19.07 -17.72 24.89
N PHE A 91 19.73 -18.84 24.61
CA PHE A 91 20.09 -19.85 25.62
C PHE A 91 20.97 -19.30 26.76
N THR A 92 21.80 -18.30 26.46
CA THR A 92 22.72 -17.63 27.40
C THR A 92 22.68 -16.13 27.14
N ALA A 93 22.95 -15.32 28.17
CA ALA A 93 23.08 -13.87 28.03
C ALA A 93 24.37 -13.48 27.27
N ALA A 94 25.42 -14.29 27.37
CA ALA A 94 26.72 -14.10 26.73
C ALA A 94 26.80 -14.93 25.44
N LEU A 95 26.17 -14.44 24.37
CA LEU A 95 26.21 -15.08 23.05
C LEU A 95 27.35 -14.50 22.22
N ALA A 96 28.13 -15.38 21.58
CA ALA A 96 29.02 -14.94 20.52
C ALA A 96 28.21 -14.40 19.33
N PRO A 97 28.73 -13.40 18.59
CA PRO A 97 28.14 -12.95 17.33
C PRO A 97 27.87 -14.10 16.37
N ALA A 98 26.70 -14.08 15.74
CA ALA A 98 26.31 -15.07 14.77
C ALA A 98 27.20 -15.02 13.51
N ALA A 99 27.44 -16.20 12.93
CA ALA A 99 28.12 -16.30 11.64
C ALA A 99 27.10 -16.22 10.50
N PHE A 100 27.35 -15.35 9.52
CA PHE A 100 26.64 -15.41 8.24
C PHE A 100 27.13 -16.63 7.45
N LEU A 101 26.20 -17.45 6.96
CA LEU A 101 26.53 -18.68 6.23
C LEU A 101 26.46 -18.46 4.72
N PHE A 102 25.33 -17.97 4.21
CA PHE A 102 25.08 -17.70 2.80
C PHE A 102 23.77 -16.92 2.60
N GLY A 103 23.60 -16.36 1.40
CA GLY A 103 22.32 -15.87 0.90
C GLY A 103 21.85 -16.67 -0.31
N GLN A 104 20.54 -16.84 -0.49
CA GLN A 104 19.94 -17.56 -1.62
C GLN A 104 18.54 -17.02 -1.93
N VAL A 105 18.00 -17.39 -3.10
CA VAL A 105 16.62 -17.10 -3.49
C VAL A 105 15.76 -18.37 -3.36
N VAL A 106 14.62 -18.28 -2.68
CA VAL A 106 13.67 -19.37 -2.50
C VAL A 106 12.25 -18.82 -2.69
N ASP A 107 11.51 -19.35 -3.66
CA ASP A 107 10.14 -18.95 -3.99
C ASP A 107 9.94 -17.44 -4.14
N GLY A 108 10.87 -16.77 -4.83
CA GLY A 108 10.82 -15.32 -5.04
C GLY A 108 11.15 -14.49 -3.80
N MET A 109 11.69 -15.10 -2.74
CA MET A 109 12.19 -14.41 -1.55
C MET A 109 13.69 -14.58 -1.41
N ALA A 110 14.37 -13.55 -0.93
CA ALA A 110 15.79 -13.65 -0.57
C ALA A 110 15.91 -14.14 0.86
N VAL A 111 16.75 -15.16 1.09
CA VAL A 111 16.94 -15.78 2.40
C VAL A 111 18.40 -15.68 2.80
N HIS A 112 18.66 -15.11 3.97
CA HIS A 112 19.96 -15.11 4.63
C HIS A 112 20.01 -16.18 5.70
N ALA A 113 20.97 -17.10 5.58
CA ALA A 113 21.24 -18.12 6.57
C ALA A 113 22.25 -17.60 7.60
N TRP A 114 21.86 -17.65 8.88
CA TRP A 114 22.70 -17.25 10.00
C TRP A 114 22.85 -18.40 10.98
N GLN A 115 24.04 -18.56 11.54
CA GLN A 115 24.32 -19.50 12.63
C GLN A 115 24.45 -18.71 13.94
N PRO A 116 23.41 -18.69 14.80
CA PRO A 116 23.51 -18.04 16.11
C PRO A 116 24.55 -18.75 16.99
N GLY A 117 25.17 -17.98 17.90
CA GLY A 117 26.19 -18.48 18.84
C GLY A 117 25.66 -19.41 19.94
N ASP A 118 24.35 -19.70 19.95
CA ASP A 118 23.70 -20.54 20.97
C ASP A 118 23.73 -22.05 20.70
N GLY A 119 24.28 -22.46 19.54
CA GLY A 119 24.38 -23.86 19.15
C GLY A 119 23.03 -24.57 18.93
N ARG A 120 21.93 -23.84 18.72
CA ARG A 120 20.59 -24.40 18.46
C ARG A 120 20.26 -24.58 16.98
N GLY A 121 21.29 -24.57 16.11
CA GLY A 121 21.14 -24.68 14.66
C GLY A 121 20.88 -23.34 13.96
N PRO A 122 20.99 -23.30 12.62
CA PRO A 122 20.91 -22.05 11.86
C PRO A 122 19.47 -21.57 11.70
N ILE A 123 19.30 -20.27 11.53
CA ILE A 123 18.03 -19.60 11.27
C ILE A 123 18.05 -18.90 9.91
N ALA A 124 16.87 -18.67 9.37
CA ALA A 124 16.67 -17.94 8.13
C ALA A 124 16.09 -16.55 8.41
N VAL A 125 16.72 -15.50 7.91
CA VAL A 125 16.11 -14.17 7.81
C VAL A 125 15.71 -13.95 6.35
N ALA A 126 14.41 -13.88 6.08
CA ALA A 126 13.86 -13.90 4.73
C ALA A 126 13.21 -12.56 4.37
N TYR A 127 13.46 -12.08 3.16
CA TYR A 127 12.96 -10.82 2.65
C TYR A 127 12.09 -11.08 1.43
N ALA A 128 10.83 -10.70 1.54
CA ALA A 128 9.87 -10.72 0.46
C ALA A 128 10.23 -9.70 -0.63
N GLY A 129 10.05 -10.05 -1.91
CA GLY A 129 10.23 -9.12 -3.02
C GLY A 129 9.16 -8.00 -3.04
N HIS A 130 9.35 -7.00 -3.90
CA HIS A 130 8.42 -5.88 -4.09
C HIS A 130 7.00 -6.28 -4.52
N GLU A 131 6.83 -7.48 -5.08
CA GLU A 131 5.55 -8.01 -5.57
C GLU A 131 4.64 -8.57 -4.44
N GLN A 132 5.20 -8.82 -3.26
CA GLN A 132 4.48 -9.49 -2.16
C GLN A 132 3.88 -8.45 -1.20
N HIS A 133 2.58 -8.56 -0.92
CA HIS A 133 1.88 -7.64 -0.04
C HIS A 133 2.06 -7.99 1.45
N GLU A 134 2.00 -6.99 2.33
CA GLU A 134 2.22 -7.16 3.78
C GLU A 134 1.31 -8.23 4.41
N ASN A 135 0.03 -8.23 4.03
CA ASN A 135 -0.97 -9.16 4.55
C ASN A 135 -0.67 -10.62 4.19
N GLU A 136 0.22 -10.87 3.23
CA GLU A 136 0.61 -12.20 2.77
C GLU A 136 1.85 -12.72 3.50
N LEU A 137 2.64 -11.84 4.14
CA LEU A 137 3.93 -12.18 4.73
C LEU A 137 3.80 -13.15 5.91
N TYR A 138 2.82 -12.94 6.79
CA TYR A 138 2.60 -13.80 7.96
C TYR A 138 2.21 -15.25 7.58
N PRO A 139 1.24 -15.48 6.67
CA PRO A 139 0.95 -16.82 6.15
C PRO A 139 2.11 -17.53 5.46
N LEU A 140 3.10 -16.80 4.93
CA LEU A 140 4.21 -17.36 4.16
C LEU A 140 5.36 -17.91 5.02
N ALA A 141 5.48 -17.51 6.28
CA ALA A 141 6.60 -17.89 7.14
C ALA A 141 6.70 -19.42 7.37
N ALA A 142 5.59 -20.09 7.68
CA ALA A 142 5.57 -21.54 7.93
C ALA A 142 5.81 -22.38 6.65
N PRO A 143 5.17 -22.09 5.50
CA PRO A 143 5.52 -22.72 4.23
C PRO A 143 6.99 -22.54 3.85
N LEU A 144 7.56 -21.36 4.08
CA LEU A 144 8.98 -21.11 3.82
C LEU A 144 9.88 -21.93 4.75
N LEU A 145 9.54 -22.07 6.03
CA LEU A 145 10.29 -22.92 6.96
C LEU A 145 10.29 -24.39 6.51
N ALA A 146 9.16 -24.91 6.05
CA ALA A 146 9.09 -26.25 5.46
C ALA A 146 9.98 -26.38 4.19
N ARG A 147 10.13 -25.26 3.46
CA ARG A 147 11.09 -24.98 2.38
C ARG A 147 12.56 -25.25 2.71
N LEU A 148 12.93 -25.00 3.97
CA LEU A 148 14.30 -24.81 4.41
C LEU A 148 14.68 -25.90 5.44
N PRO A 149 15.06 -27.12 4.99
CA PRO A 149 15.32 -28.24 5.90
C PRO A 149 16.50 -28.00 6.85
N TRP A 150 17.41 -27.08 6.50
CA TRP A 150 18.51 -26.65 7.36
C TRP A 150 18.08 -25.66 8.44
N ALA A 151 17.04 -24.87 8.23
CA ALA A 151 16.64 -23.80 9.14
C ALA A 151 15.79 -24.34 10.30
N THR A 152 16.09 -23.88 11.51
CA THR A 152 15.27 -24.18 12.70
C THR A 152 14.13 -23.18 12.89
N ALA A 153 14.27 -21.97 12.34
CA ALA A 153 13.22 -20.95 12.29
C ALA A 153 13.41 -20.03 11.07
N VAL A 154 12.32 -19.41 10.65
CA VAL A 154 12.26 -18.36 9.62
C VAL A 154 11.76 -17.08 10.28
N TYR A 155 12.47 -15.99 10.03
CA TYR A 155 12.16 -14.62 10.46
C TYR A 155 11.93 -13.77 9.22
N LEU A 156 10.74 -13.22 9.08
CA LEU A 156 10.33 -12.52 7.88
C LEU A 156 9.89 -11.08 8.24
N PRO A 157 10.71 -10.06 7.94
CA PRO A 157 10.44 -8.68 8.32
C PRO A 157 9.25 -8.09 7.58
N GLU A 158 8.28 -7.59 8.34
CA GLU A 158 7.06 -6.94 7.86
C GLU A 158 7.32 -5.48 7.44
N MET A 159 6.32 -4.86 6.79
CA MET A 159 6.41 -3.44 6.41
C MET A 159 6.05 -2.53 7.58
N SER A 160 5.13 -2.99 8.44
CA SER A 160 4.69 -2.29 9.63
C SER A 160 5.80 -2.17 10.66
N THR A 161 5.80 -1.04 11.36
CA THR A 161 6.80 -0.71 12.36
C THR A 161 6.18 -0.58 13.74
N HIS A 162 6.96 -0.91 14.75
CA HIS A 162 6.69 -0.63 16.15
C HIS A 162 7.75 0.30 16.73
N ARG A 163 7.46 0.83 17.91
CA ARG A 163 8.46 1.57 18.69
C ARG A 163 9.34 0.58 19.44
N ALA A 164 10.62 0.55 19.11
CA ALA A 164 11.63 -0.25 19.81
C ALA A 164 11.95 0.34 21.19
N ASN A 165 12.72 -0.40 21.99
CA ASN A 165 13.05 -0.04 23.37
C ASN A 165 13.96 1.21 23.49
N ASP A 166 14.66 1.59 22.43
CA ASP A 166 15.38 2.87 22.33
C ASP A 166 14.46 4.05 21.96
N GLY A 167 13.17 3.81 21.77
CA GLY A 167 12.18 4.79 21.37
C GLY A 167 12.10 5.05 19.87
N GLY A 168 12.99 4.46 19.05
CA GLY A 168 13.00 4.58 17.60
C GLY A 168 12.10 3.55 16.91
N SER A 169 11.74 3.78 15.66
CA SER A 169 10.94 2.81 14.87
C SER A 169 11.76 1.59 14.50
N ALA A 170 11.15 0.41 14.46
CA ALA A 170 11.73 -0.85 13.99
C ALA A 170 10.65 -1.73 13.36
N PRO A 171 10.96 -2.59 12.38
CA PRO A 171 9.94 -3.41 11.74
C PRO A 171 9.45 -4.51 12.71
N TYR A 172 8.18 -4.91 12.54
CA TYR A 172 7.73 -6.20 13.03
C TYR A 172 8.36 -7.33 12.22
N VAL A 173 8.38 -8.52 12.81
CA VAL A 173 8.92 -9.73 12.18
C VAL A 173 7.94 -10.87 12.43
N ALA A 174 7.47 -11.48 11.35
CA ALA A 174 6.75 -12.75 11.41
C ALA A 174 7.76 -13.88 11.65
N VAL A 175 7.46 -14.76 12.60
CA VAL A 175 8.34 -15.85 13.01
C VAL A 175 7.62 -17.18 12.84
N ALA A 176 8.20 -18.07 12.05
CA ALA A 176 7.85 -19.48 12.04
C ALA A 176 8.97 -20.28 12.71
N ASP A 177 8.57 -21.15 13.63
CA ASP A 177 9.44 -22.04 14.39
C ASP A 177 8.84 -23.45 14.33
N ARG A 178 9.68 -24.49 14.22
CA ARG A 178 9.23 -25.86 13.94
C ARG A 178 8.29 -26.43 15.01
N HIS A 179 8.42 -25.95 16.24
CA HIS A 179 7.70 -26.49 17.40
C HIS A 179 6.67 -25.51 17.97
N HIS A 180 6.56 -24.32 17.39
CA HIS A 180 5.67 -23.26 17.87
C HIS A 180 4.78 -22.73 16.75
N ARG A 181 3.63 -22.16 17.14
CA ARG A 181 2.77 -21.45 16.19
C ARG A 181 3.52 -20.24 15.63
N VAL A 182 3.15 -19.84 14.42
CA VAL A 182 3.61 -18.57 13.86
C VAL A 182 3.22 -17.46 14.84
N ALA A 183 4.15 -16.54 15.06
CA ALA A 183 4.00 -15.42 15.99
C ALA A 183 4.66 -14.17 15.41
N THR A 184 4.40 -13.01 16.00
CA THR A 184 5.10 -11.77 15.70
C THR A 184 6.12 -11.42 16.80
N CYS A 185 7.22 -10.79 16.39
CA CYS A 185 8.24 -10.26 17.29
C CYS A 185 8.78 -8.93 16.76
N GLY A 186 9.54 -8.21 17.58
CA GLY A 186 10.29 -7.04 17.15
C GLY A 186 11.61 -7.42 16.48
N TRP A 187 12.06 -6.60 15.53
CA TRP A 187 13.37 -6.73 14.86
C TRP A 187 14.54 -6.97 15.82
N PHE A 188 14.59 -6.21 16.91
CA PHE A 188 15.69 -6.26 17.87
C PHE A 188 15.71 -7.54 18.71
N GLU A 189 14.62 -8.30 18.75
CA GLU A 189 14.64 -9.64 19.35
C GLU A 189 15.47 -10.60 18.49
N VAL A 190 15.37 -10.49 17.15
CA VAL A 190 16.16 -11.29 16.20
C VAL A 190 17.61 -10.82 16.18
N ALA A 191 17.82 -9.51 16.09
CA ALA A 191 19.16 -8.93 16.13
C ALA A 191 19.88 -9.25 17.46
N GLY A 192 19.16 -9.23 18.59
CA GLY A 192 19.70 -9.60 19.90
C GLY A 192 20.01 -11.10 20.06
N LEU A 193 19.24 -11.98 19.40
CA LEU A 193 19.61 -13.40 19.30
C LEU A 193 20.90 -13.59 18.49
N LEU A 194 21.07 -12.82 17.41
CA LEU A 194 22.21 -12.95 16.51
C LEU A 194 23.44 -12.15 16.96
N ARG A 195 23.29 -11.13 17.83
CA ARG A 195 24.35 -10.22 18.27
C ARG A 195 25.11 -9.57 17.11
N VAL A 196 24.39 -9.27 16.03
CA VAL A 196 24.92 -8.64 14.82
C VAL A 196 23.92 -7.61 14.29
N ASP A 197 24.42 -6.68 13.51
CA ASP A 197 23.56 -5.75 12.79
C ASP A 197 22.96 -6.45 11.57
N LEU A 198 21.63 -6.45 11.47
CA LEU A 198 20.92 -7.08 10.37
C LEU A 198 20.64 -6.08 9.24
N PRO A 199 20.71 -6.53 7.97
CA PRO A 199 20.43 -5.65 6.85
C PRO A 199 18.91 -5.40 6.72
N TRP A 200 18.49 -4.17 6.93
CA TRP A 200 17.15 -3.71 6.61
C TRP A 200 17.09 -3.27 5.14
N TRP A 201 16.07 -3.78 4.44
CA TRP A 201 15.76 -3.45 3.06
C TRP A 201 14.35 -2.85 3.02
N PRO A 202 14.24 -1.53 2.81
CA PRO A 202 12.94 -0.88 2.64
C PRO A 202 12.13 -1.60 1.56
N PRO A 203 10.83 -1.86 1.75
CA PRO A 203 10.03 -2.73 0.87
C PRO A 203 10.17 -2.40 -0.62
N ALA A 204 10.09 -1.13 -0.96
CA ALA A 204 10.18 -0.70 -2.35
C ALA A 204 11.62 -0.66 -2.92
N LEU A 205 12.64 -0.96 -2.09
CA LEU A 205 14.03 -1.20 -2.51
C LEU A 205 14.41 -2.70 -2.48
N ARG A 206 13.45 -3.60 -2.25
CA ARG A 206 13.73 -5.04 -2.17
C ARG A 206 13.90 -5.65 -3.56
N ASN A 207 15.17 -5.73 -3.99
CA ASN A 207 15.59 -6.56 -5.11
C ASN A 207 16.10 -7.91 -4.56
N VAL A 208 15.40 -8.99 -4.87
CA VAL A 208 15.62 -10.32 -4.30
C VAL A 208 17.04 -10.84 -4.60
N ASP A 209 17.54 -10.64 -5.81
CA ASP A 209 18.90 -11.05 -6.19
C ASP A 209 19.96 -10.23 -5.47
N ALA A 210 19.75 -8.92 -5.37
CA ALA A 210 20.65 -8.01 -4.65
C ALA A 210 20.71 -8.31 -3.14
N ILE A 211 19.57 -8.66 -2.55
CA ILE A 211 19.49 -9.11 -1.16
C ILE A 211 20.21 -10.43 -1.00
N ALA A 212 19.92 -11.44 -1.84
CA ALA A 212 20.56 -12.75 -1.74
C ALA A 212 22.08 -12.69 -1.92
N ALA A 213 22.60 -11.78 -2.75
CA ALA A 213 24.03 -11.56 -2.95
C ALA A 213 24.70 -10.73 -1.84
N TRP A 214 23.94 -10.09 -0.95
CA TRP A 214 24.49 -9.30 0.15
C TRP A 214 25.24 -10.17 1.17
N GLN A 215 26.30 -9.61 1.74
CA GLN A 215 27.11 -10.22 2.79
C GLN A 215 27.48 -9.19 3.86
N PRO A 216 27.79 -9.59 5.10
CA PRO A 216 28.27 -8.67 6.13
C PRO A 216 29.47 -7.85 5.65
N GLY A 217 29.43 -6.54 5.87
CA GLY A 217 30.46 -5.59 5.40
C GLY A 217 30.28 -5.12 3.95
N ALA A 218 29.28 -5.62 3.22
CA ALA A 218 28.95 -5.10 1.90
C ALA A 218 28.54 -3.61 1.97
N PRO A 219 28.93 -2.80 0.98
CA PRO A 219 28.54 -1.39 0.93
C PRO A 219 27.02 -1.25 0.74
N VAL A 220 26.48 -0.11 1.17
CA VAL A 220 25.08 0.26 0.93
C VAL A 220 24.82 0.31 -0.58
N GLN A 221 23.85 -0.46 -1.05
CA GLN A 221 23.53 -0.55 -2.46
C GLN A 221 22.61 0.58 -2.91
N ARG A 222 22.82 1.12 -4.10
CA ARG A 222 21.89 2.04 -4.74
C ARG A 222 20.93 1.24 -5.60
N ILE A 223 19.67 1.20 -5.19
CA ILE A 223 18.64 0.40 -5.84
C ILE A 223 17.52 1.32 -6.33
N ARG A 224 17.03 1.06 -7.54
CA ARG A 224 15.85 1.71 -8.06
C ARG A 224 14.63 1.29 -7.25
N ALA A 225 13.89 2.28 -6.76
CA ALA A 225 12.62 2.05 -6.09
C ALA A 225 11.56 1.47 -7.04
N ARG A 226 10.75 0.53 -6.53
CA ARG A 226 9.58 -0.05 -7.19
C ARG A 226 8.45 -0.17 -6.18
N VAL A 227 7.24 0.24 -6.56
CA VAL A 227 6.06 0.18 -5.70
C VAL A 227 5.11 -0.87 -6.25
N GLY A 228 4.91 -1.96 -5.50
CA GLY A 228 4.01 -3.05 -5.86
C GLY A 228 4.36 -3.72 -7.19
N ASP A 229 3.34 -4.11 -7.92
CA ASP A 229 3.37 -4.72 -9.26
C ASP A 229 3.36 -3.69 -10.40
N GLY A 230 3.60 -2.41 -10.07
CA GLY A 230 3.57 -1.30 -11.03
C GLY A 230 4.60 -1.47 -12.16
N PRO A 231 4.29 -1.05 -13.40
CA PRO A 231 5.23 -1.08 -14.51
C PRO A 231 6.50 -0.25 -14.23
N ASP A 232 7.61 -0.55 -14.91
CA ASP A 232 8.81 0.31 -14.85
C ASP A 232 8.51 1.66 -15.51
N PRO A 233 8.71 2.82 -14.83
CA PRO A 233 8.47 4.13 -15.42
C PRO A 233 9.19 4.35 -16.75
N ARG A 234 10.36 3.73 -16.98
CA ARG A 234 11.09 3.83 -18.26
C ARG A 234 10.27 3.37 -19.46
N ARG A 235 9.23 2.56 -19.27
CA ARG A 235 8.34 2.16 -20.35
C ARG A 235 7.62 3.35 -21.01
N LEU A 236 7.49 4.50 -20.33
CA LEU A 236 7.01 5.75 -20.94
C LEU A 236 7.84 6.22 -22.13
N ALA A 237 9.11 5.82 -22.22
CA ALA A 237 9.94 6.11 -23.38
C ALA A 237 9.35 5.55 -24.69
N ALA A 238 8.48 4.53 -24.62
CA ALA A 238 7.78 3.98 -25.78
C ALA A 238 6.76 4.97 -26.40
N LEU A 239 6.37 6.04 -25.69
CA LEU A 239 5.53 7.11 -26.23
C LEU A 239 6.30 8.06 -27.18
N VAL A 240 7.64 7.97 -27.19
CA VAL A 240 8.48 8.81 -28.05
C VAL A 240 8.74 8.07 -29.36
N THR A 241 8.21 8.60 -30.45
CA THR A 241 8.42 8.14 -31.82
C THR A 241 9.27 9.15 -32.59
N THR A 242 9.59 8.85 -33.85
CA THR A 242 10.33 9.77 -34.74
C THR A 242 9.58 11.08 -35.00
N ASP A 243 8.26 11.08 -34.86
CA ASP A 243 7.39 12.23 -35.15
C ASP A 243 7.04 13.02 -33.88
N THR A 244 7.50 12.56 -32.71
CA THR A 244 7.26 13.21 -31.43
C THR A 244 8.02 14.53 -31.34
N THR A 245 7.32 15.58 -30.90
CA THR A 245 7.93 16.90 -30.69
C THR A 245 8.95 16.89 -29.55
N GLU A 246 9.95 17.78 -29.60
CA GLU A 246 10.94 17.93 -28.54
C GLU A 246 10.30 18.18 -27.17
N TYR A 247 9.21 18.96 -27.13
CA TYR A 247 8.46 19.22 -25.90
C TYR A 247 7.90 17.93 -25.28
N VAL A 248 7.31 17.05 -26.09
CA VAL A 248 6.76 15.77 -25.61
C VAL A 248 7.88 14.83 -25.18
N SER A 249 8.99 14.74 -25.93
CA SER A 249 10.16 13.95 -25.52
C SER A 249 10.73 14.42 -24.18
N SER A 250 10.85 15.73 -23.98
CA SER A 250 11.27 16.33 -22.71
C SER A 250 10.29 16.03 -21.59
N LEU A 251 8.99 16.11 -21.86
CA LEU A 251 7.93 15.80 -20.90
C LEU A 251 7.95 14.32 -20.49
N VAL A 252 8.15 13.39 -21.42
CA VAL A 252 8.32 11.96 -21.11
C VAL A 252 9.52 11.76 -20.17
N GLY A 253 10.66 12.40 -20.45
CA GLY A 253 11.83 12.35 -19.57
C GLY A 253 11.51 12.85 -18.14
N ARG A 254 10.83 13.99 -18.03
CA ARG A 254 10.38 14.54 -16.73
C ARG A 254 9.37 13.63 -16.02
N ALA A 255 8.43 13.02 -16.74
CA ALA A 255 7.46 12.09 -16.17
C ALA A 255 8.16 10.83 -15.63
N ILE A 256 9.14 10.30 -16.35
CA ILE A 256 9.97 9.17 -15.88
C ILE A 256 10.72 9.56 -14.60
N GLU A 257 11.37 10.73 -14.58
CA GLU A 257 12.08 11.21 -13.39
C GLU A 257 11.14 11.39 -12.20
N TYR A 258 9.99 12.02 -12.42
CA TYR A 258 8.96 12.23 -11.42
C TYR A 258 8.44 10.91 -10.83
N LEU A 259 8.07 9.94 -11.67
CA LEU A 259 7.53 8.65 -11.21
C LEU A 259 8.58 7.80 -10.50
N ASN A 260 9.85 7.81 -10.96
CA ASN A 260 10.94 7.16 -10.23
C ASN A 260 11.15 7.81 -8.86
N ARG A 261 11.04 9.14 -8.79
CA ARG A 261 11.12 9.88 -7.54
C ARG A 261 9.92 9.62 -6.64
N ASP A 262 8.71 9.54 -7.17
CA ASP A 262 7.50 9.25 -6.40
C ASP A 262 7.58 7.85 -5.78
N ALA A 263 7.98 6.85 -6.58
CA ALA A 263 8.28 5.50 -6.10
C ALA A 263 9.34 5.51 -4.98
N ALA A 264 10.40 6.32 -5.13
CA ALA A 264 11.44 6.48 -4.11
C ALA A 264 10.98 7.28 -2.89
N SER A 265 10.07 8.25 -3.07
CA SER A 265 9.49 9.06 -1.99
C SER A 265 8.58 8.20 -1.11
N GLY A 266 7.90 7.21 -1.70
CA GLY A 266 7.20 6.15 -0.96
C GLY A 266 8.13 5.17 -0.23
N CYS A 267 9.45 5.19 -0.53
CA CYS A 267 10.47 4.46 0.23
C CYS A 267 11.16 5.34 1.29
N ILE A 268 11.12 6.67 1.08
CA ILE A 268 11.85 7.70 1.81
C ILE A 268 11.02 8.99 1.72
N GLY A 269 10.12 9.21 2.67
CA GLY A 269 9.18 10.33 2.61
C GLY A 269 9.28 11.25 3.83
N ASP A 270 9.39 12.54 3.53
CA ASP A 270 9.31 13.71 4.39
C ASP A 270 8.56 13.52 5.72
N GLN A 271 9.20 14.00 6.79
CA GLN A 271 8.59 14.29 8.10
C GLN A 271 7.82 13.10 8.73
N ASP A 272 8.52 12.39 9.61
CA ASP A 272 7.97 11.56 10.70
C ASP A 272 7.49 10.13 10.44
N ARG A 273 7.56 9.51 9.24
CA ARG A 273 6.97 8.15 9.11
C ARG A 273 7.76 6.96 8.57
N GLN A 274 8.88 7.06 7.85
CA GLN A 274 9.45 5.82 7.24
C GLN A 274 10.98 5.70 7.13
N GLN A 275 11.77 6.57 7.77
CA GLN A 275 13.19 6.27 7.94
C GLN A 275 13.39 5.55 9.27
N ILE A 276 13.56 4.23 9.22
CA ILE A 276 14.09 3.48 10.35
C ILE A 276 15.59 3.77 10.40
N PRO A 277 16.15 4.65 11.25
CA PRO A 277 17.55 5.04 11.13
C PRO A 277 18.48 3.86 11.34
N ALA A 278 19.56 3.80 10.55
CA ALA A 278 20.64 2.85 10.78
C ALA A 278 21.25 3.08 12.17
N ARG A 279 21.40 1.99 12.91
CA ARG A 279 21.91 1.97 14.29
C ARG A 279 22.35 0.54 14.64
N PRO A 280 23.07 0.29 15.75
CA PRO A 280 23.42 -1.08 16.11
C PRO A 280 22.18 -1.97 16.12
N GLY A 281 22.27 -3.19 15.59
CA GLY A 281 21.16 -4.11 15.32
C GLY A 281 20.41 -3.90 14.01
N LEU A 282 20.57 -2.77 13.31
CA LEU A 282 19.84 -2.45 12.09
C LEU A 282 20.66 -1.60 11.12
N LEU A 283 21.12 -2.20 10.03
CA LEU A 283 21.83 -1.50 8.94
C LEU A 283 20.89 -1.18 7.78
N HIS A 284 21.19 -0.11 7.04
CA HIS A 284 20.58 0.09 5.72
C HIS A 284 21.41 -0.59 4.67
N ALA A 285 20.86 -1.64 4.06
CA ALA A 285 21.55 -2.33 2.98
C ALA A 285 21.28 -1.70 1.60
N ALA A 286 20.23 -0.89 1.48
CA ALA A 286 19.92 -0.17 0.25
C ALA A 286 19.41 1.26 0.48
N VAL A 287 19.72 2.13 -0.48
CA VAL A 287 19.15 3.47 -0.65
C VAL A 287 18.60 3.62 -2.06
N ALA A 288 17.65 4.54 -2.23
CA ALA A 288 17.09 4.82 -3.55
C ALA A 288 18.16 5.36 -4.50
N ASP A 289 18.14 4.92 -5.75
CA ASP A 289 19.01 5.43 -6.82
C ASP A 289 18.53 6.79 -7.40
N VAL A 290 17.89 7.59 -6.56
CA VAL A 290 17.42 8.94 -6.89
C VAL A 290 17.93 9.88 -5.81
N ASP A 291 18.43 11.06 -6.22
CA ASP A 291 18.83 12.10 -5.28
C ASP A 291 17.60 12.88 -4.78
N LEU A 292 17.10 12.46 -3.62
CA LEU A 292 15.93 13.07 -3.00
C LEU A 292 16.21 14.47 -2.42
N SER A 293 17.47 14.88 -2.29
CA SER A 293 17.81 16.24 -1.81
C SER A 293 17.48 17.33 -2.84
N ARG A 294 17.39 16.97 -4.12
CA ARG A 294 17.01 17.90 -5.19
C ARG A 294 15.52 18.20 -5.12
N PRO A 295 15.04 19.38 -5.54
CA PRO A 295 13.62 19.64 -5.69
C PRO A 295 12.96 18.61 -6.61
N ALA A 296 11.76 18.16 -6.27
CA ALA A 296 11.01 17.24 -7.10
C ALA A 296 10.62 17.89 -8.43
N VAL A 297 10.97 17.26 -9.55
CA VAL A 297 10.36 17.56 -10.85
C VAL A 297 8.86 17.35 -10.72
N GLN A 298 8.04 18.28 -11.19
CA GLN A 298 6.59 18.15 -11.15
C GLN A 298 6.07 17.92 -12.56
N ILE A 299 5.03 17.09 -12.67
CA ILE A 299 4.18 17.01 -13.86
C ILE A 299 2.77 17.47 -13.49
N THR A 300 2.23 18.36 -14.30
CA THR A 300 0.89 18.91 -14.13
C THR A 300 -0.16 18.02 -14.80
N LYS A 301 -1.43 18.14 -14.38
CA LYS A 301 -2.54 17.44 -15.07
C LYS A 301 -2.63 17.80 -16.55
N ALA A 302 -2.31 19.04 -16.91
CA ALA A 302 -2.29 19.49 -18.31
C ALA A 302 -1.20 18.79 -19.12
N GLU A 303 -0.01 18.61 -18.53
CA GLU A 303 1.06 17.83 -19.15
C GLU A 303 0.70 16.36 -19.28
N VAL A 304 0.06 15.76 -18.27
CA VAL A 304 -0.46 14.39 -18.39
C VAL A 304 -1.53 14.30 -19.48
N ALA A 305 -2.35 15.33 -19.68
CA ALA A 305 -3.28 15.40 -20.80
C ALA A 305 -2.56 15.37 -22.15
N VAL A 306 -1.42 16.06 -22.29
CA VAL A 306 -0.56 15.98 -23.49
C VAL A 306 -0.04 14.56 -23.72
N LEU A 307 0.34 13.84 -22.66
CA LEU A 307 0.76 12.44 -22.76
C LEU A 307 -0.39 11.53 -23.20
N LEU A 308 -1.61 11.79 -22.72
CA LEU A 308 -2.80 11.04 -23.10
C LEU A 308 -3.19 11.23 -24.58
N HIS A 309 -2.75 12.33 -25.20
CA HIS A 309 -2.91 12.59 -26.63
C HIS A 309 -1.84 11.91 -27.51
N GLN A 310 -0.84 11.23 -26.92
CA GLN A 310 0.15 10.52 -27.73
C GLN A 310 -0.44 9.24 -28.31
N VAL A 311 -0.07 8.96 -29.56
CA VAL A 311 -0.44 7.73 -30.27
C VAL A 311 0.24 6.53 -29.60
N CYS A 312 -0.54 5.48 -29.34
CA CYS A 312 -0.05 4.21 -28.84
C CYS A 312 -0.83 3.08 -29.53
N ASP A 313 -0.15 2.26 -30.33
CA ASP A 313 -0.82 1.18 -31.09
C ASP A 313 -0.82 -0.15 -30.33
N ASP A 314 0.05 -0.30 -29.33
CA ASP A 314 0.20 -1.53 -28.56
C ASP A 314 -0.66 -1.50 -27.29
N PRO A 315 -1.68 -2.39 -27.16
CA PRO A 315 -2.54 -2.46 -25.98
C PRO A 315 -1.77 -2.68 -24.67
N ALA A 316 -0.74 -3.52 -24.67
CA ALA A 316 0.02 -3.85 -23.47
C ALA A 316 0.87 -2.67 -23.01
N ILE A 317 1.44 -1.91 -23.95
CA ILE A 317 2.14 -0.66 -23.65
C ILE A 317 1.15 0.38 -23.12
N ALA A 318 -0.01 0.54 -23.76
CA ALA A 318 -1.02 1.49 -23.32
C ALA A 318 -1.50 1.21 -21.89
N GLU A 319 -1.75 -0.06 -21.54
CA GLU A 319 -2.14 -0.45 -20.18
C GLU A 319 -1.07 -0.04 -19.14
N ASP A 320 0.20 -0.32 -19.43
CA ASP A 320 1.29 0.05 -18.54
C ASP A 320 1.42 1.57 -18.36
N MET A 321 1.29 2.34 -19.45
CA MET A 321 1.33 3.80 -19.38
C MET A 321 0.16 4.36 -18.56
N LEU A 322 -1.04 3.81 -18.72
CA LEU A 322 -2.21 4.23 -17.96
C LEU A 322 -2.10 3.90 -16.47
N LYS A 323 -1.52 2.75 -16.12
CA LYS A 323 -1.20 2.39 -14.72
C LYS A 323 -0.22 3.39 -14.11
N LEU A 324 0.83 3.77 -14.83
CA LEU A 324 1.80 4.76 -14.39
C LEU A 324 1.21 6.17 -14.20
N LEU A 325 0.22 6.56 -15.00
CA LEU A 325 -0.36 7.91 -14.98
C LEU A 325 -1.61 8.05 -14.10
N VAL A 326 -2.12 6.97 -13.48
CA VAL A 326 -3.43 6.94 -12.82
C VAL A 326 -3.61 8.01 -11.74
N GLY A 327 -2.59 8.27 -10.91
CA GLY A 327 -2.63 9.27 -9.84
C GLY A 327 -2.55 10.73 -10.32
N HIS A 328 -2.19 10.95 -11.59
CA HIS A 328 -1.91 12.26 -12.16
C HIS A 328 -2.83 12.59 -13.35
N SER A 329 -3.65 11.63 -13.76
CA SER A 329 -4.53 11.72 -14.92
C SER A 329 -5.58 12.83 -14.74
N PRO A 330 -5.86 13.63 -15.78
CA PRO A 330 -7.04 14.48 -15.81
C PRO A 330 -8.34 13.67 -15.91
N ILE A 331 -8.28 12.39 -16.31
CA ILE A 331 -9.41 11.47 -16.36
C ILE A 331 -9.66 10.91 -14.96
N SER A 332 -10.80 11.24 -14.38
CA SER A 332 -11.28 10.67 -13.12
C SER A 332 -11.95 9.31 -13.32
N ASP A 333 -12.77 9.17 -14.37
CA ASP A 333 -13.54 7.95 -14.62
C ASP A 333 -13.96 7.82 -16.09
N VAL A 334 -14.62 6.71 -16.43
CA VAL A 334 -15.26 6.47 -17.73
C VAL A 334 -16.73 6.13 -17.51
N LEU A 335 -17.63 7.03 -17.89
CA LEU A 335 -19.07 6.86 -17.74
C LEU A 335 -19.66 6.01 -18.85
N ALA A 336 -20.66 5.19 -18.51
CA ALA A 336 -21.50 4.49 -19.47
C ALA A 336 -22.86 5.20 -19.55
N ILE A 337 -23.20 5.74 -20.71
CA ILE A 337 -24.35 6.62 -20.91
C ILE A 337 -25.24 6.03 -22.02
N PRO A 338 -26.44 5.52 -21.69
CA PRO A 338 -27.33 4.96 -22.69
C PRO A 338 -27.90 6.05 -23.60
N ILE A 339 -27.94 5.79 -24.91
CA ILE A 339 -28.36 6.78 -25.91
C ILE A 339 -29.90 6.84 -26.01
N ALA A 340 -30.55 5.68 -26.13
CA ALA A 340 -31.97 5.63 -26.45
C ALA A 340 -32.87 6.24 -25.35
N SER A 341 -32.46 6.12 -24.09
CA SER A 341 -33.23 6.59 -22.93
C SER A 341 -32.85 7.98 -22.44
N ASN A 342 -31.72 8.55 -22.90
CA ASN A 342 -31.21 9.83 -22.43
C ASN A 342 -31.26 10.91 -23.56
N PRO A 343 -32.24 11.83 -23.54
CA PRO A 343 -32.37 12.87 -24.57
C PRO A 343 -31.14 13.78 -24.67
N LEU A 344 -30.46 14.06 -23.55
CA LEU A 344 -29.25 14.86 -23.54
C LEU A 344 -28.07 14.12 -24.19
N ALA A 345 -27.99 12.79 -24.01
CA ALA A 345 -26.99 11.99 -24.71
C ALA A 345 -27.23 11.95 -26.23
N GLN A 346 -28.50 11.89 -26.65
CA GLN A 346 -28.88 11.99 -28.07
C GLN A 346 -28.50 13.34 -28.68
N GLU A 347 -28.65 14.42 -27.94
CA GLU A 347 -28.18 15.73 -28.40
C GLU A 347 -26.65 15.77 -28.46
N TRP A 348 -25.99 15.35 -27.39
CA TRP A 348 -24.53 15.44 -27.29
C TRP A 348 -23.80 14.64 -28.37
N ILE A 349 -24.26 13.42 -28.70
CA ILE A 349 -23.61 12.59 -29.72
C ILE A 349 -23.62 13.23 -31.12
N THR A 350 -24.61 14.07 -31.43
CA THR A 350 -24.70 14.74 -32.74
C THR A 350 -23.62 15.81 -32.96
N ARG A 351 -23.01 16.29 -31.87
CA ARG A 351 -21.89 17.24 -31.89
C ARG A 351 -20.53 16.57 -32.07
N LEU A 352 -20.42 15.29 -31.73
CA LEU A 352 -19.14 14.62 -31.67
C LEU A 352 -18.55 14.39 -33.06
N GLU A 353 -17.23 14.53 -33.16
CA GLU A 353 -16.49 14.36 -34.41
C GLU A 353 -15.78 13.00 -34.44
N PRO A 354 -15.81 12.24 -35.55
CA PRO A 354 -15.07 10.98 -35.66
C PRO A 354 -13.57 11.15 -35.42
N ALA A 355 -12.95 10.16 -34.77
CA ALA A 355 -11.51 10.13 -34.49
C ALA A 355 -10.90 8.76 -34.81
N ASP A 356 -9.59 8.70 -35.00
CA ASP A 356 -8.85 7.46 -35.34
C ASP A 356 -8.71 6.46 -34.18
N GLY A 357 -8.93 6.90 -32.95
CA GLY A 357 -8.94 6.04 -31.77
C GLY A 357 -7.56 5.59 -31.29
N ARG A 358 -6.46 6.18 -31.77
CA ARG A 358 -5.09 5.68 -31.50
C ARG A 358 -4.40 6.32 -30.30
N GLU A 359 -4.94 7.41 -29.78
CA GLU A 359 -4.37 8.08 -28.61
C GLU A 359 -4.50 7.24 -27.33
N LEU A 360 -3.55 7.42 -26.41
CA LEU A 360 -3.51 6.75 -25.11
C LEU A 360 -4.82 6.92 -24.31
N GLY A 361 -5.47 8.09 -24.40
CA GLY A 361 -6.76 8.33 -23.75
C GLY A 361 -7.91 7.45 -24.26
N PHE A 362 -7.90 7.03 -25.53
CA PHE A 362 -8.88 6.06 -26.03
C PHE A 362 -8.68 4.67 -25.41
N TRP A 363 -7.44 4.28 -25.09
CA TRP A 363 -7.21 3.03 -24.35
C TRP A 363 -7.82 3.06 -22.95
N ARG A 364 -7.80 4.21 -22.29
CA ARG A 364 -8.52 4.39 -21.03
C ARG A 364 -10.02 4.24 -21.22
N ALA A 365 -10.56 4.84 -22.29
CA ALA A 365 -11.96 4.69 -22.64
C ALA A 365 -12.35 3.23 -22.96
N ARG A 366 -11.44 2.41 -23.52
CA ARG A 366 -11.65 0.98 -23.85
C ARG A 366 -11.63 0.05 -22.65
N ALA A 367 -10.89 0.41 -21.59
CA ALA A 367 -10.53 -0.49 -20.50
C ALA A 367 -11.76 -1.22 -19.93
N ASN A 368 -11.65 -2.56 -19.80
CA ASN A 368 -12.67 -3.47 -19.27
C ASN A 368 -13.93 -3.67 -20.12
N ARG A 369 -13.88 -3.44 -21.45
CA ARG A 369 -15.05 -3.68 -22.33
C ARG A 369 -14.78 -4.73 -23.40
N ALA A 370 -15.42 -5.88 -23.25
CA ALA A 370 -15.35 -7.00 -24.20
C ALA A 370 -15.76 -6.63 -25.63
N ALA A 371 -16.60 -5.60 -25.82
CA ALA A 371 -17.11 -5.14 -27.11
C ALA A 371 -16.37 -3.90 -27.68
N ALA A 372 -15.22 -3.51 -27.11
CA ALA A 372 -14.52 -2.28 -27.50
C ALA A 372 -14.06 -2.25 -28.98
N ALA A 373 -13.87 -3.42 -29.61
CA ALA A 373 -13.39 -3.53 -30.99
C ALA A 373 -14.41 -3.04 -32.04
N ASP A 374 -15.71 -3.11 -31.76
CA ASP A 374 -16.78 -2.74 -32.70
C ASP A 374 -17.33 -1.32 -32.46
N MET A 375 -16.72 -0.57 -31.54
CA MET A 375 -17.17 0.77 -31.18
C MET A 375 -16.50 1.84 -32.03
N MET A 376 -17.28 2.85 -32.40
CA MET A 376 -16.78 4.03 -33.11
C MET A 376 -16.14 5.00 -32.12
N THR A 377 -15.02 5.61 -32.50
CA THR A 377 -14.30 6.59 -31.68
C THR A 377 -14.62 8.02 -32.09
N TYR A 378 -14.81 8.88 -31.10
CA TYR A 378 -15.16 10.28 -31.29
C TYR A 378 -14.41 11.21 -30.34
N ARG A 379 -14.40 12.50 -30.69
CA ARG A 379 -13.99 13.61 -29.82
C ARG A 379 -15.10 14.64 -29.70
N ASP A 380 -15.06 15.35 -28.58
CA ASP A 380 -15.87 16.54 -28.38
C ASP A 380 -15.05 17.77 -28.80
N PRO A 381 -15.45 18.53 -29.83
CA PRO A 381 -14.71 19.71 -30.27
C PRO A 381 -14.60 20.80 -29.20
N PHE A 382 -15.48 20.79 -28.19
CA PHE A 382 -15.43 21.75 -27.08
C PHE A 382 -14.74 21.20 -25.83
N ASN A 383 -14.38 19.92 -25.79
CA ASN A 383 -13.59 19.34 -24.72
C ASN A 383 -12.47 18.44 -25.28
N PRO A 384 -11.28 19.01 -25.55
CA PRO A 384 -10.20 18.27 -26.18
C PRO A 384 -9.71 17.09 -25.33
N HIS A 385 -9.89 17.11 -24.00
CA HIS A 385 -9.45 16.04 -23.09
C HIS A 385 -10.56 15.03 -22.80
N CYS A 386 -11.45 14.83 -23.78
CA CYS A 386 -12.54 13.87 -23.74
C CYS A 386 -12.38 12.85 -24.86
N TRP A 387 -12.17 11.59 -24.48
CA TRP A 387 -12.11 10.45 -25.38
C TRP A 387 -13.41 9.67 -25.29
N VAL A 388 -14.10 9.56 -26.43
CA VAL A 388 -15.45 8.99 -26.50
C VAL A 388 -15.46 7.76 -27.38
N MET A 389 -16.10 6.70 -26.90
CA MET A 389 -16.40 5.50 -27.68
C MET A 389 -17.90 5.28 -27.69
N ALA A 390 -18.51 5.07 -28.85
CA ALA A 390 -19.94 4.79 -28.93
C ALA A 390 -20.22 3.46 -29.63
N SER A 391 -21.14 2.71 -29.04
CA SER A 391 -21.89 1.66 -29.74
C SER A 391 -23.23 2.24 -30.24
N ARG A 392 -24.10 1.38 -30.78
CA ARG A 392 -25.46 1.78 -31.17
C ARG A 392 -26.29 2.31 -30.00
N ASP A 393 -26.09 1.77 -28.80
CA ASP A 393 -27.00 1.99 -27.67
C ASP A 393 -26.33 2.70 -26.49
N THR A 394 -25.00 2.81 -26.47
CA THR A 394 -24.27 3.35 -25.31
C THR A 394 -23.07 4.17 -25.75
N ILE A 395 -22.91 5.34 -25.12
CA ILE A 395 -21.71 6.15 -25.19
C ILE A 395 -20.87 5.87 -23.96
N TYR A 396 -19.59 5.74 -24.17
CA TYR A 396 -18.61 5.66 -23.13
C TYR A 396 -17.66 6.84 -23.21
N SER A 397 -17.66 7.66 -22.18
CA SER A 397 -16.93 8.92 -22.16
C SER A 397 -15.96 8.93 -21.00
N THR A 398 -14.69 9.23 -21.26
CA THR A 398 -13.79 9.65 -20.20
C THR A 398 -14.29 10.97 -19.63
N VAL A 399 -14.27 11.13 -18.31
CA VAL A 399 -14.65 12.38 -17.64
C VAL A 399 -13.62 12.74 -16.58
N GLY A 400 -13.38 14.04 -16.42
CA GLY A 400 -12.57 14.59 -15.33
C GLY A 400 -13.41 14.97 -14.12
N ARG A 401 -12.81 15.75 -13.21
CA ARG A 401 -13.52 16.39 -12.08
C ARG A 401 -14.25 17.68 -12.49
N SER A 402 -14.03 18.13 -13.71
CA SER A 402 -14.72 19.27 -14.30
C SER A 402 -14.85 19.06 -15.80
N VAL A 403 -15.72 19.85 -16.43
CA VAL A 403 -15.91 19.95 -17.87
C VAL A 403 -15.87 21.42 -18.27
N PRO A 404 -15.56 21.77 -19.54
CA PRO A 404 -15.51 23.16 -19.99
C PRO A 404 -16.92 23.76 -20.22
N ALA A 405 -17.86 23.49 -19.31
CA ALA A 405 -19.18 24.09 -19.29
C ALA A 405 -19.12 25.57 -18.89
N THR A 406 -20.22 26.30 -19.02
CA THR A 406 -20.28 27.72 -18.63
C THR A 406 -21.54 28.03 -17.83
N GLY A 407 -21.36 28.73 -16.71
CA GLY A 407 -22.48 29.20 -15.89
C GLY A 407 -22.97 28.15 -14.92
N GLN A 408 -24.22 27.72 -15.01
CA GLN A 408 -24.88 26.89 -13.99
C GLN A 408 -25.60 25.70 -14.62
N LEU A 409 -25.78 24.62 -13.87
CA LEU A 409 -26.62 23.49 -14.26
C LEU A 409 -28.08 23.93 -14.40
N THR A 410 -28.68 23.69 -15.57
CA THR A 410 -30.08 24.03 -15.87
C THR A 410 -30.96 22.81 -16.14
N GLU A 411 -30.36 21.68 -16.50
CA GLU A 411 -31.05 20.42 -16.78
C GLU A 411 -30.14 19.25 -16.42
N LEU A 412 -30.72 18.16 -15.88
CA LEU A 412 -30.00 16.94 -15.55
C LEU A 412 -30.79 15.72 -16.05
N PHE A 413 -30.07 14.77 -16.63
CA PHE A 413 -30.55 13.42 -16.85
C PHE A 413 -29.53 12.41 -16.32
N TYR A 414 -29.83 11.76 -15.21
CA TYR A 414 -28.94 10.82 -14.53
C TYR A 414 -29.52 9.40 -14.52
N GLU A 415 -28.77 8.46 -15.07
CA GLU A 415 -29.08 7.03 -15.12
C GLU A 415 -28.28 6.25 -14.08
N ARG A 416 -28.32 4.92 -14.11
CA ARG A 416 -27.65 4.09 -13.10
C ARG A 416 -26.14 4.35 -13.00
N ASP A 417 -25.47 4.47 -14.14
CA ASP A 417 -24.01 4.42 -14.24
C ASP A 417 -23.39 5.70 -14.83
N GLY A 418 -24.17 6.78 -14.90
CA GLY A 418 -23.72 8.05 -15.46
C GLY A 418 -24.87 8.99 -15.79
N GLY A 419 -24.55 10.26 -16.03
CA GLY A 419 -25.54 11.26 -16.39
C GLY A 419 -24.99 12.30 -17.35
N MET A 420 -25.92 13.08 -17.90
CA MET A 420 -25.66 14.25 -18.71
C MET A 420 -26.31 15.45 -18.04
N PHE A 421 -25.73 16.63 -18.22
CA PHE A 421 -26.35 17.87 -17.77
C PHE A 421 -26.24 18.95 -18.84
N ARG A 422 -27.13 19.93 -18.77
CA ARG A 422 -27.09 21.14 -19.60
C ARG A 422 -26.65 22.32 -18.75
N ASP A 423 -25.75 23.12 -19.28
CA ASP A 423 -25.34 24.38 -18.65
C ASP A 423 -26.29 25.53 -19.01
N SER A 424 -26.05 26.74 -18.49
CA SER A 424 -26.91 27.89 -18.73
C SER A 424 -26.67 28.56 -20.08
N ARG A 425 -25.64 28.14 -20.82
CA ARG A 425 -25.43 28.49 -22.23
C ARG A 425 -26.13 27.51 -23.17
N GLY A 426 -26.77 26.48 -22.62
CA GLY A 426 -27.50 25.47 -23.37
C GLY A 426 -26.62 24.33 -23.88
N ALA A 427 -25.33 24.31 -23.56
CA ALA A 427 -24.44 23.23 -23.98
C ALA A 427 -24.62 22.00 -23.07
N VAL A 428 -24.65 20.83 -23.69
CA VAL A 428 -24.79 19.54 -23.01
C VAL A 428 -23.43 18.93 -22.75
N TRP A 429 -23.25 18.33 -21.57
CA TRP A 429 -22.00 17.74 -21.10
C TRP A 429 -22.24 16.44 -20.34
N PRO A 430 -21.31 15.47 -20.40
CA PRO A 430 -21.32 14.36 -19.47
C PRO A 430 -21.06 14.85 -18.04
N LEU A 431 -21.65 14.19 -17.06
CA LEU A 431 -21.44 14.54 -15.66
C LEU A 431 -19.97 14.28 -15.26
N PRO A 432 -19.28 15.23 -14.61
CA PRO A 432 -17.94 14.97 -14.08
C PRO A 432 -17.97 13.92 -12.96
N ALA A 433 -16.82 13.27 -12.72
CA ALA A 433 -16.67 12.22 -11.71
C ALA A 433 -15.57 12.56 -10.68
N THR A 434 -15.78 12.12 -9.44
CA THR A 434 -14.85 12.34 -8.32
C THR A 434 -13.61 11.42 -8.39
N GLY A 435 -13.75 10.26 -9.04
CA GLY A 435 -12.72 9.21 -9.15
C GLY A 435 -12.82 8.11 -8.09
N PHE A 436 -13.84 8.11 -7.23
CA PHE A 436 -14.05 7.08 -6.20
C PHE A 436 -14.86 5.85 -6.66
N GLY A 437 -14.91 5.58 -7.96
CA GLY A 437 -15.70 4.51 -8.56
C GLY A 437 -17.17 4.90 -8.76
N VAL A 438 -17.61 4.94 -10.02
CA VAL A 438 -18.98 5.33 -10.42
C VAL A 438 -20.06 4.35 -9.96
N THR A 439 -19.72 3.07 -9.69
CA THR A 439 -20.70 2.01 -9.41
C THR A 439 -21.57 2.27 -8.17
N ASP A 440 -21.13 3.17 -7.29
CA ASP A 440 -21.87 3.56 -6.10
C ASP A 440 -22.23 5.05 -6.08
N THR A 441 -22.11 5.81 -7.17
CA THR A 441 -22.60 7.21 -7.20
C THR A 441 -24.05 7.27 -7.69
N GLY A 442 -24.89 8.10 -7.06
CA GLY A 442 -26.25 8.37 -7.50
C GLY A 442 -27.36 7.64 -6.73
N PRO A 443 -28.60 7.66 -7.24
CA PRO A 443 -29.77 7.23 -6.46
C PRO A 443 -29.76 5.74 -6.08
N SER A 444 -28.96 4.93 -6.76
CA SER A 444 -28.76 3.50 -6.50
C SER A 444 -27.61 3.18 -5.53
N GLY A 445 -26.71 4.13 -5.26
CA GLY A 445 -25.43 3.90 -4.55
C GLY A 445 -25.47 3.92 -3.02
N GLY A 446 -26.58 3.50 -2.42
CA GLY A 446 -26.77 3.58 -0.96
C GLY A 446 -26.70 5.03 -0.43
N ARG A 447 -26.37 5.21 0.86
CA ARG A 447 -26.31 6.56 1.48
C ARG A 447 -25.16 7.40 0.94
N ALA A 448 -23.97 6.81 0.84
CA ALA A 448 -22.76 7.51 0.39
C ALA A 448 -22.92 7.99 -1.07
N GLY A 449 -23.42 7.14 -1.96
CA GLY A 449 -23.66 7.49 -3.35
C GLY A 449 -24.63 8.62 -3.59
N LYS A 450 -25.74 8.60 -2.85
CA LYS A 450 -26.74 9.67 -2.87
C LYS A 450 -26.13 10.99 -2.42
N GLN A 451 -25.36 10.97 -1.33
CA GLN A 451 -24.65 12.15 -0.85
C GLN A 451 -23.65 12.68 -1.88
N THR A 452 -22.84 11.80 -2.48
CA THR A 452 -21.88 12.20 -3.53
C THR A 452 -22.58 12.86 -4.71
N LEU A 453 -23.68 12.29 -5.21
CA LEU A 453 -24.42 12.91 -6.32
C LEU A 453 -24.98 14.28 -5.94
N VAL A 454 -25.57 14.43 -4.75
CA VAL A 454 -26.06 15.74 -4.28
C VAL A 454 -24.93 16.76 -4.28
N GLN A 455 -23.76 16.42 -3.74
CA GLN A 455 -22.61 17.32 -3.72
C GLN A 455 -22.12 17.71 -5.12
N ILE A 456 -22.05 16.75 -6.05
CA ILE A 456 -21.71 17.03 -7.45
C ILE A 456 -22.69 18.05 -8.04
N LEU A 457 -23.99 17.79 -7.91
CA LEU A 457 -25.04 18.64 -8.47
C LEU A 457 -25.06 20.03 -7.82
N THR A 458 -24.87 20.12 -6.51
CA THR A 458 -24.75 21.41 -5.81
C THR A 458 -23.60 22.25 -6.37
N ASN A 459 -22.43 21.64 -6.56
CA ASN A 459 -21.29 22.34 -7.16
C ASN A 459 -21.60 22.81 -8.59
N LEU A 460 -22.24 21.98 -9.42
CA LEU A 460 -22.61 22.36 -10.79
C LEU A 460 -23.72 23.42 -10.87
N ILE A 461 -24.60 23.49 -9.87
CA ILE A 461 -25.62 24.55 -9.75
C ILE A 461 -24.93 25.91 -9.46
N LEU A 462 -23.83 25.91 -8.72
CA LEU A 462 -23.06 27.12 -8.42
C LEU A 462 -22.14 27.52 -9.58
N ASP A 463 -21.37 26.57 -10.08
CA ASP A 463 -20.44 26.71 -11.21
C ASP A 463 -20.36 25.39 -11.99
N ALA A 464 -20.98 25.37 -13.16
CA ALA A 464 -20.99 24.23 -14.07
C ALA A 464 -19.57 23.79 -14.53
N SER A 465 -18.58 24.68 -14.45
CA SER A 465 -17.19 24.43 -14.83
C SER A 465 -16.28 24.03 -13.66
N GLY A 466 -16.80 24.10 -12.43
CA GLY A 466 -16.03 23.92 -11.21
C GLY A 466 -15.50 22.50 -11.01
N ASP A 467 -14.39 22.37 -10.27
CA ASP A 467 -13.92 21.07 -9.78
C ASP A 467 -14.88 20.55 -8.72
N ILE A 468 -15.65 19.51 -9.05
CA ILE A 468 -16.69 18.95 -8.18
C ILE A 468 -16.18 18.35 -6.86
N THR A 469 -14.86 18.20 -6.69
CA THR A 469 -14.25 17.74 -5.43
C THR A 469 -14.00 18.87 -4.43
N ARG A 470 -14.15 20.14 -4.86
CA ARG A 470 -14.11 21.30 -3.97
C ARG A 470 -15.52 21.53 -3.45
N TYR A 471 -15.79 21.07 -2.23
CA TYR A 471 -17.10 21.24 -1.60
C TYR A 471 -17.25 22.66 -1.05
N GLU A 472 -17.88 23.55 -1.81
CA GLU A 472 -18.15 24.91 -1.35
C GLU A 472 -19.35 24.97 -0.40
N VAL A 473 -20.31 24.06 -0.57
CA VAL A 473 -21.53 23.97 0.25
C VAL A 473 -21.56 22.63 0.99
N PRO A 474 -21.69 22.64 2.33
CA PRO A 474 -21.85 21.41 3.10
C PRO A 474 -23.09 20.62 2.68
N TYR A 475 -22.96 19.30 2.68
CA TYR A 475 -24.11 18.42 2.42
C TYR A 475 -25.18 18.58 3.50
N SER A 476 -26.42 18.83 3.08
CA SER A 476 -27.59 18.83 3.94
C SER A 476 -28.58 17.75 3.51
N PRO A 477 -28.87 16.73 4.35
CA PRO A 477 -29.82 15.66 4.03
C PRO A 477 -31.27 16.14 3.93
N THR A 478 -31.58 17.33 4.43
CA THR A 478 -32.91 17.93 4.38
C THR A 478 -33.11 18.86 3.19
N SER A 479 -32.06 19.15 2.41
CA SER A 479 -32.18 20.00 1.22
C SER A 479 -33.16 19.40 0.19
N PRO A 480 -33.90 20.23 -0.58
CA PRO A 480 -34.81 19.74 -1.61
C PRO A 480 -34.12 18.79 -2.60
N LEU A 481 -32.87 19.05 -2.98
CA LEU A 481 -32.12 18.17 -3.86
C LEU A 481 -31.77 16.83 -3.19
N ALA A 482 -31.37 16.83 -1.92
CA ALA A 482 -31.09 15.57 -1.21
C ALA A 482 -32.34 14.71 -1.07
N GLN A 483 -33.51 15.31 -0.82
CA GLN A 483 -34.78 14.60 -0.78
C GLN A 483 -35.15 14.02 -2.16
N LEU A 484 -34.97 14.80 -3.23
CA LEU A 484 -35.21 14.35 -4.60
C LEU A 484 -34.31 13.16 -4.98
N VAL A 485 -32.99 13.26 -4.73
CA VAL A 485 -32.03 12.18 -5.01
C VAL A 485 -32.33 10.95 -4.15
N ALA A 486 -32.76 11.13 -2.91
CA ALA A 486 -33.07 10.02 -2.02
C ALA A 486 -34.34 9.26 -2.43
N GLY A 487 -35.36 9.97 -2.93
CA GLY A 487 -36.68 9.44 -3.26
C GLY A 487 -36.86 8.93 -4.69
N THR A 488 -36.00 9.37 -5.62
CA THR A 488 -36.12 9.02 -7.05
C THR A 488 -35.32 7.77 -7.40
N LYS A 489 -35.94 6.78 -8.05
CA LYS A 489 -35.19 5.70 -8.73
C LYS A 489 -34.71 6.19 -10.11
N PRO A 490 -33.57 5.70 -10.63
CA PRO A 490 -33.13 6.08 -11.97
C PRO A 490 -34.21 5.79 -13.04
N PRO A 491 -34.39 6.67 -14.04
CA PRO A 491 -33.63 7.89 -14.26
C PRO A 491 -34.08 9.04 -13.33
N LEU A 492 -33.09 9.76 -12.76
CA LEU A 492 -33.32 11.04 -12.09
C LEU A 492 -33.27 12.15 -13.14
N VAL A 493 -34.37 12.88 -13.29
CA VAL A 493 -34.51 13.97 -14.26
C VAL A 493 -34.80 15.27 -13.52
N ILE A 494 -34.00 16.30 -13.77
CA ILE A 494 -34.27 17.67 -13.31
C ILE A 494 -34.45 18.52 -14.56
N ARG A 495 -35.62 19.15 -14.69
CA ARG A 495 -35.99 19.93 -15.88
C ARG A 495 -35.56 21.39 -15.75
N PRO A 496 -35.46 22.12 -16.87
CA PRO A 496 -35.27 23.57 -16.84
C PRO A 496 -36.32 24.27 -15.97
N GLY A 497 -35.86 25.13 -15.07
CA GLY A 497 -36.73 25.90 -14.16
C GLY A 497 -37.23 25.14 -12.94
N ASP A 498 -36.75 23.91 -12.68
CA ASP A 498 -37.10 23.17 -11.47
C ASP A 498 -36.63 23.93 -10.20
N PRO A 499 -37.50 24.13 -9.18
CA PRO A 499 -37.14 24.84 -7.95
C PRO A 499 -35.96 24.23 -7.18
N VAL A 500 -35.61 22.96 -7.40
CA VAL A 500 -34.42 22.35 -6.77
C VAL A 500 -33.11 22.97 -7.27
N LEU A 501 -33.13 23.63 -8.43
CA LEU A 501 -31.97 24.33 -9.01
C LEU A 501 -31.81 25.76 -8.47
N ALA A 502 -32.79 26.30 -7.73
CA ALA A 502 -32.73 27.67 -7.23
C ALA A 502 -31.74 27.80 -6.05
N ILE A 503 -30.70 28.62 -6.20
CA ILE A 503 -29.63 28.85 -5.20
C ILE A 503 -30.16 29.40 -3.87
N GLU A 504 -31.28 30.14 -3.88
CA GLU A 504 -31.86 30.73 -2.66
C GLU A 504 -32.27 29.69 -1.59
N ASN A 505 -32.50 28.44 -2.00
CA ASN A 505 -32.87 27.34 -1.11
C ASN A 505 -31.69 26.65 -0.41
N TRP A 506 -30.45 27.08 -0.66
CA TRP A 506 -29.22 26.37 -0.23
C TRP A 506 -28.50 27.03 0.94
N GLY A 507 -28.89 28.26 1.32
CA GLY A 507 -28.22 29.08 2.34
C GLY A 507 -29.08 29.43 3.57
N ARG A 508 -30.27 28.86 3.71
CA ARG A 508 -31.09 28.99 4.93
C ARG A 508 -31.30 27.61 5.51
N HIS A 509 -30.43 27.17 6.41
CA HIS A 509 -30.75 26.41 7.64
C HIS A 509 -29.49 26.12 8.44
#